data_AF-A0A972MCS4-F1
#
_entry.id   AF-A0A972MCS4-F1
#
_cell.length_a   1.000
_cell.length_b   1.000
_cell.length_c   1.000
_cell.angle_alpha   90.00
_cell.angle_beta   90.00
_cell.angle_gamma   90.00
#
_symmetry.space_group_name_H-M   'P 1'
#
loop_
_entity.id
_entity.type
_entity.pdbx_description
1 polymer ?
#
loop_
_entity_poly.entity_id
_entity_poly.type
_entity_poly.pdbx_seq_one_letter_code
_entity_poly.pdbx_strand_id
1 'polypeptide(L)'
;YMSIGEAENYRYYWQEEWNTNKPEWLDKENPDWEGNYKVWYWNKDWQNIIYGNDNSYLKKILDAGFDGVYLDIIDAFEYYEEN
;
A
#
# COMPACT_ATOMS: atom_id res chain seq x y z
N TYR A 1 1.82 -7.87 9.68
CA TYR A 1 2.13 -7.79 8.24
C TYR A 1 1.44 -6.55 7.70
N MET A 2 2.16 -5.74 6.92
CA MET A 2 1.66 -4.55 6.25
C MET A 2 2.56 -4.29 5.04
N SER A 3 2.05 -4.47 3.82
CA SER A 3 2.77 -4.06 2.62
C SER A 3 2.85 -2.53 2.55
N ILE A 4 4.05 -1.99 2.32
CA ILE A 4 4.26 -0.54 2.20
C ILE A 4 4.67 -0.11 0.79
N GLY A 5 5.04 -1.08 -0.06
CA GLY A 5 5.45 -0.87 -1.44
C GLY A 5 4.44 -1.41 -2.47
N GLU A 6 3.36 -2.05 -2.04
CA GLU A 6 2.26 -2.48 -2.90
C GLU A 6 0.89 -2.24 -2.24
N ALA A 7 -0.10 -1.91 -3.06
CA ALA A 7 -1.50 -1.89 -2.70
C ALA A 7 -2.16 -3.22 -3.06
N GLU A 8 -2.97 -3.75 -2.16
CA GLU A 8 -3.63 -5.05 -2.29
C GLU A 8 -5.15 -4.84 -2.48
N ASN A 9 -5.72 -5.29 -3.59
CA ASN A 9 -7.12 -4.98 -3.95
C ASN A 9 -8.19 -5.62 -3.05
N TYR A 10 -7.78 -6.56 -2.21
CA TYR A 10 -8.63 -7.22 -1.22
C TYR A 10 -8.52 -6.60 0.18
N ARG A 11 -7.75 -5.51 0.35
CA ARG A 11 -7.66 -4.78 1.62
C ARG A 11 -8.77 -3.76 1.77
N TYR A 12 -9.10 -3.46 3.03
CA TYR A 12 -10.17 -2.53 3.39
C TYR A 12 -10.01 -1.12 2.82
N TYR A 13 -8.78 -0.68 2.52
CA TYR A 13 -8.50 0.66 2.00
C TYR A 13 -8.73 0.75 0.49
N TRP A 14 -8.84 -0.39 -0.20
CA TRP A 14 -9.08 -0.40 -1.63
C TRP A 14 -10.45 0.20 -1.95
N GLN A 15 -10.49 1.09 -2.91
CA GLN A 15 -11.74 1.72 -3.35
C GLN A 15 -12.12 1.14 -4.71
N GLU A 16 -13.39 0.76 -4.87
CA GLU A 16 -13.87 0.14 -6.13
C GLU A 16 -13.61 1.02 -7.36
N GLU A 17 -13.60 2.35 -7.19
CA GLU A 17 -13.30 3.31 -8.25
C GLU A 17 -11.88 3.17 -8.82
N TRP A 18 -10.91 2.64 -8.06
CA TRP A 18 -9.54 2.44 -8.54
C TRP A 18 -9.44 1.37 -9.63
N ASN A 19 -10.47 0.52 -9.79
CA ASN A 19 -10.52 -0.46 -10.89
C ASN A 19 -10.68 0.20 -12.26
N THR A 20 -11.24 1.41 -12.32
CA THR A 20 -11.49 2.14 -13.57
C THR A 20 -10.75 3.47 -13.62
N ASN A 21 -10.58 4.14 -12.48
CA ASN A 21 -9.91 5.42 -12.32
C ASN A 21 -8.85 5.32 -11.23
N LYS A 22 -7.66 4.86 -11.62
CA LYS A 22 -6.53 4.66 -10.70
C LYS A 22 -6.00 6.01 -10.20
N PRO A 23 -5.78 6.18 -8.89
CA PRO A 23 -4.96 7.27 -8.38
C PRO A 23 -3.58 7.25 -9.04
N GLU A 24 -2.95 8.41 -9.18
CA GLU A 24 -1.65 8.53 -9.87
C GLU A 24 -0.56 7.67 -9.22
N TRP A 25 -0.64 7.47 -7.90
CA TRP A 25 0.31 6.67 -7.14
C TRP A 25 0.10 5.15 -7.28
N LEU A 26 -1.01 4.70 -7.87
CA LEU A 26 -1.35 3.28 -8.04
C LEU A 26 -0.89 2.81 -9.42
N ASP A 27 0.20 2.06 -9.45
CA ASP A 27 0.90 1.65 -10.65
C ASP A 27 0.46 0.23 -11.10
N LYS A 28 1.26 -0.43 -11.94
CA LYS A 28 0.97 -1.73 -12.53
C LYS A 28 0.78 -2.82 -11.49
N GLU A 29 -0.09 -3.76 -11.85
CA GLU A 29 -0.24 -5.02 -11.13
C GLU A 29 1.07 -5.80 -11.20
N ASN A 30 1.43 -6.42 -10.08
CA ASN A 30 2.54 -7.32 -9.99
C ASN A 30 2.19 -8.63 -10.72
N PRO A 31 2.90 -9.00 -11.80
CA PRO A 31 2.55 -10.18 -12.60
C PRO A 31 2.71 -11.49 -11.84
N ASP A 32 3.51 -11.51 -10.78
CA ASP A 32 3.74 -12.70 -9.95
C ASP A 32 2.70 -12.83 -8.82
N TRP A 33 1.97 -11.76 -8.53
CA TRP A 33 1.06 -11.67 -7.38
C TRP A 33 -0.25 -10.96 -7.75
N GLU A 34 -1.19 -11.73 -8.29
CA GLU A 34 -2.53 -11.25 -8.66
C GLU A 34 -3.18 -10.44 -7.52
N GLY A 35 -3.72 -9.28 -7.86
CA GLY A 35 -4.36 -8.34 -6.94
C GLY A 35 -3.40 -7.44 -6.14
N ASN A 36 -2.09 -7.53 -6.37
CA ASN A 36 -1.09 -6.64 -5.76
C ASN A 36 -0.59 -5.66 -6.82
N TYR A 37 -0.53 -4.37 -6.48
CA TYR A 37 -0.20 -3.29 -7.40
C TYR A 37 0.96 -2.49 -6.84
N LYS A 38 1.99 -2.23 -7.66
CA LYS A 38 3.08 -1.34 -7.28
C LYS A 38 2.52 0.04 -6.95
N VAL A 39 3.13 0.71 -5.97
CA VAL A 39 2.73 2.06 -5.57
C VAL A 39 3.91 2.99 -5.51
N TRP A 40 3.68 4.26 -5.81
CA TRP A 40 4.63 5.33 -5.51
C TRP A 40 4.71 5.51 -4.01
N TYR A 41 5.56 4.74 -3.33
CA TYR A 41 5.64 4.68 -1.87
C TYR A 41 6.00 6.04 -1.23
N TRP A 42 6.56 6.96 -2.01
CA TRP A 42 6.86 8.34 -1.61
C TRP A 42 5.66 9.30 -1.71
N ASN A 43 4.59 8.92 -2.42
CA ASN A 43 3.41 9.76 -2.60
C ASN A 43 2.65 9.92 -1.27
N LYS A 44 2.17 11.15 -1.00
CA LYS A 44 1.53 11.48 0.27
C LYS A 44 0.18 10.82 0.47
N ASP A 45 -0.60 10.61 -0.58
CA ASP A 45 -1.90 9.96 -0.46
C ASP A 45 -1.76 8.48 -0.09
N TRP A 46 -0.77 7.79 -0.68
CA TRP A 46 -0.39 6.44 -0.25
C TRP A 46 0.12 6.42 1.20
N GLN A 47 1.03 7.33 1.57
CA GLN A 47 1.53 7.40 2.95
C GLN A 47 0.40 7.63 3.96
N ASN A 48 -0.61 8.44 3.62
CA ASN A 48 -1.78 8.68 4.47
C ASN A 48 -2.66 7.43 4.64
N ILE A 49 -2.70 6.53 3.67
CA ILE A 49 -3.34 5.21 3.83
C ILE A 49 -2.56 4.37 4.84
N ILE A 50 -1.23 4.39 4.77
CA ILE A 50 -0.36 3.53 5.58
C ILE A 50 -0.21 4.03 7.02
N TYR A 51 0.02 5.33 7.26
CA TYR A 51 0.32 5.85 8.60
C TYR A 51 -0.01 7.34 8.79
N GLY A 52 0.19 7.82 10.03
CA GLY A 52 0.24 9.26 10.34
C GLY A 52 -1.10 9.92 10.65
N ASN A 53 -2.21 9.18 10.64
CA ASN A 53 -3.55 9.69 10.99
C ASN A 53 -4.45 8.59 11.57
N ASP A 54 -5.60 8.99 12.12
CA ASP A 54 -6.52 8.09 12.82
C ASP A 54 -7.26 7.08 11.92
N ASN A 55 -7.23 7.27 10.60
CA ASN A 55 -7.86 6.37 9.64
C ASN A 55 -6.86 5.42 8.96
N SER A 56 -5.57 5.56 9.26
CA SER A 56 -4.48 4.82 8.61
C SER A 56 -4.42 3.34 9.00
N TYR A 57 -3.74 2.54 8.19
CA TYR A 57 -3.55 1.12 8.42
C TYR A 57 -2.79 0.86 9.72
N LEU A 58 -1.67 1.56 9.93
CA LEU A 58 -0.92 1.43 11.17
C LEU A 58 -1.78 1.77 12.40
N LYS A 59 -2.64 2.79 12.32
CA LYS A 59 -3.56 3.13 13.41
C LYS A 59 -4.51 1.97 13.73
N LYS A 60 -5.12 1.36 12.71
CA LYS A 60 -6.01 0.19 12.90
C LYS A 60 -5.30 -0.98 13.57
N ILE A 61 -4.02 -1.19 13.26
CA ILE A 61 -3.21 -2.24 13.89
C ILE A 61 -2.94 -1.92 15.36
N LEU A 62 -2.57 -0.67 15.67
CA LEU A 62 -2.36 -0.22 17.04
C LEU A 62 -3.64 -0.31 17.88
N ASP A 63 -4.78 0.09 17.31
CA ASP A 63 -6.09 0.04 17.98
C ASP A 63 -6.56 -1.40 18.25
N ALA A 64 -6.07 -2.37 17.46
CA ALA A 64 -6.29 -3.79 17.69
C ALA A 64 -5.36 -4.39 18.77
N GLY A 65 -4.44 -3.60 19.35
CA GLY A 65 -3.58 -4.01 20.45
C GLY A 65 -2.34 -4.82 20.04
N PHE A 66 -1.92 -4.75 18.77
CA PHE A 66 -0.66 -5.33 18.34
C PHE A 66 0.54 -4.48 18.77
N ASP A 67 1.62 -5.13 19.20
CA ASP A 67 2.85 -4.47 19.64
C ASP A 67 3.78 -4.04 18.49
N GLY A 68 3.50 -4.47 17.26
CA GLY A 68 4.34 -4.15 16.12
C GLY A 68 3.81 -4.63 14.77
N VAL A 69 4.49 -4.22 13.72
CA VAL A 69 4.18 -4.58 12.33
C VAL A 69 5.39 -5.19 11.65
N TYR A 70 5.14 -6.24 10.86
CA TYR A 70 6.08 -6.73 9.86
C TYR A 70 5.83 -5.96 8.56
N LEU A 71 6.81 -5.19 8.11
CA LEU A 71 6.73 -4.36 6.90
C LEU A 71 7.20 -5.18 5.69
N ASP A 72 6.39 -5.19 4.63
CA ASP A 72 6.69 -5.94 3.41
C ASP A 72 6.81 -5.03 2.16
N ILE A 73 7.45 -5.55 1.11
CA ILE A 73 7.80 -4.85 -0.13
C ILE A 73 8.71 -3.64 0.13
N ILE A 74 9.72 -3.83 0.98
CA ILE A 74 10.75 -2.82 1.26
C ILE A 74 11.62 -2.56 0.01
N ASP A 75 11.77 -3.58 -0.82
CA ASP A 75 12.49 -3.59 -2.10
C ASP A 75 11.73 -2.87 -3.23
N ALA A 76 10.58 -2.25 -2.97
CA ALA A 76 9.85 -1.47 -3.98
C ALA A 76 10.70 -0.36 -4.63
N PHE A 77 11.74 0.13 -3.95
CA PHE A 77 12.67 1.10 -4.54
C PHE A 77 13.42 0.52 -5.74
N GLU A 78 13.78 -0.77 -5.74
CA GLU A 78 14.49 -1.41 -6.85
C GLU A 78 13.64 -1.35 -8.13
N TYR A 79 12.34 -1.59 -8.01
CA TYR A 79 11.40 -1.48 -9.13
C TYR A 79 11.40 -0.07 -9.77
N TYR A 80 11.57 1.00 -8.99
CA TYR A 80 11.53 2.37 -9.49
C TYR A 80 12.90 2.95 -9.85
N GLU A 81 14.00 2.28 -9.50
CA GLU A 81 15.36 2.65 -9.95
C GLU A 81 15.74 1.96 -11.27
N GLU A 82 15.21 0.77 -11.53
CA GLU A 82 15.50 -0.01 -12.74
C GLU A 82 14.63 0.35 -13.97
N ASN A 83 13.65 1.25 -13.80
CA ASN A 83 12.71 1.70 -14.84
C ASN A 83 12.76 3.22 -15.06
#